data_AF-A0A7K1JV33-F1
#
_entry.id   AF-A0A7K1JV33-F1
#
_cell.length_a   1.000
_cell.length_b   1.000
_cell.length_c   1.000
_cell.angle_alpha   90.00
_cell.angle_beta   90.00
_cell.angle_gamma   90.00
#
_symmetry.space_group_name_H-M   'P 1'
#
loop_
_entity.id
_entity.type
_entity.pdbx_description
1 polymer ?
#
loop_
_entity_poly.entity_id
_entity_poly.type
_entity_poly.pdbx_seq_one_letter_code
_entity_poly.pdbx_strand_id
1 'polypeptide(L)'
;MVDGGSFRRAFSSFSSFSRLPSPFASQSEAPVGAPRQFGSTEHLSTEAIAAFVDGELRMSAHLRAAHHLSMCPECVLEIDAQRQARSALRDSGTIRVPGSLLGLLSQIPHIPHEAASSSAPDGDLPSAFGDDAVRPDSRARRKRR
;
A
#
# COMPACT_ATOMS: atom_id res chain seq x y z
N MET A 1 -41.36 -12.89 -59.69
CA MET A 1 -41.94 -12.61 -58.36
C MET A 1 -42.02 -13.93 -57.63
N VAL A 2 -41.06 -14.20 -56.74
CA VAL A 2 -41.04 -15.42 -55.93
C VAL A 2 -41.26 -15.01 -54.47
N ASP A 3 -42.45 -15.34 -53.95
CA ASP A 3 -42.77 -15.22 -52.53
C ASP A 3 -42.31 -16.49 -51.82
N GLY A 4 -41.29 -16.35 -50.97
CA GLY A 4 -40.73 -17.41 -50.14
C GLY A 4 -41.21 -17.26 -48.71
N GLY A 5 -42.11 -18.16 -48.30
CA GLY A 5 -42.75 -18.18 -47.00
C GLY A 5 -41.82 -18.34 -45.79
N SER A 6 -42.30 -17.76 -44.71
CA SER A 6 -41.73 -17.62 -43.37
C SER A 6 -41.21 -18.93 -42.75
N PHE A 7 -39.91 -18.96 -42.41
CA PHE A 7 -39.32 -19.98 -41.55
C PHE A 7 -39.49 -19.60 -40.07
N ARG A 8 -40.41 -20.28 -39.38
CA ARG A 8 -40.54 -20.25 -37.93
C ARG A 8 -39.29 -20.90 -37.32
N ARG A 9 -38.52 -20.15 -36.53
CA ARG A 9 -37.53 -20.72 -35.61
C ARG A 9 -38.02 -20.52 -34.18
N ALA A 10 -38.49 -21.62 -33.59
CA ALA A 10 -38.56 -21.77 -32.15
C ALA A 10 -37.13 -21.97 -31.64
N PHE A 11 -36.58 -21.02 -30.90
CA PHE A 11 -35.45 -21.27 -30.02
C PHE A 11 -35.93 -21.16 -28.59
N SER A 12 -35.91 -22.32 -27.96
CA SER A 12 -36.18 -22.58 -26.55
C SER A 12 -35.29 -21.72 -25.65
N SER A 13 -35.93 -21.12 -24.65
CA SER A 13 -35.51 -21.13 -23.25
C SER A 13 -34.02 -20.90 -23.01
N PHE A 14 -33.59 -19.63 -22.97
CA PHE A 14 -32.44 -19.27 -22.16
C PHE A 14 -32.93 -18.97 -20.76
N SER A 15 -32.68 -19.90 -19.84
CA SER A 15 -33.01 -19.80 -18.43
C SER A 15 -32.58 -18.44 -17.88
N SER A 16 -33.55 -17.73 -17.31
CA SER A 16 -33.33 -16.58 -16.44
C SER A 16 -32.24 -16.92 -15.44
N PHE A 17 -31.10 -16.23 -15.52
CA PHE A 17 -30.16 -16.17 -14.42
C PHE A 17 -30.86 -15.36 -13.33
N SER A 18 -31.61 -16.05 -12.47
CA SER A 18 -32.19 -15.49 -11.26
C SER A 18 -31.05 -15.10 -10.32
N ARG A 19 -30.44 -13.94 -10.59
CA ARG A 19 -29.51 -13.28 -9.70
C ARG A 19 -30.34 -12.81 -8.50
N LEU A 20 -30.48 -13.70 -7.52
CA LEU A 20 -31.00 -13.35 -6.20
C LEU A 20 -30.06 -12.29 -5.62
N PRO A 21 -30.54 -11.09 -5.28
CA PRO A 21 -29.76 -10.17 -4.48
C PRO A 21 -29.60 -10.79 -3.09
N SER A 22 -28.38 -11.04 -2.66
CA SER A 22 -28.07 -11.30 -1.26
C SER A 22 -28.44 -10.05 -0.47
N PRO A 23 -29.38 -10.11 0.50
CA PRO A 23 -29.42 -9.08 1.51
C PRO A 23 -28.24 -9.37 2.45
N PHE A 24 -27.06 -8.84 2.14
CA PHE A 24 -26.03 -8.70 3.17
C PHE A 24 -26.45 -7.54 4.08
N ALA A 25 -27.52 -7.77 4.85
CA ALA A 25 -27.97 -6.89 5.89
C ALA A 25 -27.04 -7.08 7.09
N SER A 26 -25.91 -6.38 7.07
CA SER A 26 -25.12 -6.14 8.28
C SER A 26 -25.93 -5.18 9.15
N GLN A 27 -26.85 -5.73 9.95
CA GLN A 27 -27.67 -4.97 10.88
C GLN A 27 -26.85 -4.73 12.13
N SER A 28 -26.15 -3.59 12.16
CA SER A 28 -25.67 -3.02 13.42
C SER A 28 -26.89 -2.50 14.17
N GLU A 29 -27.41 -3.28 15.13
CA GLU A 29 -28.53 -2.92 16.00
C GLU A 29 -28.06 -1.90 17.05
N ALA A 30 -27.62 -0.73 16.60
CA ALA A 30 -27.25 0.40 17.44
C ALA A 30 -28.44 1.35 17.59
N PRO A 31 -28.70 1.91 18.78
CA PRO A 31 -29.79 2.87 18.96
C PRO A 31 -29.59 4.05 18.03
N VAL A 32 -30.68 4.51 17.40
CA VAL A 32 -30.71 5.65 16.47
C VAL A 32 -30.16 6.89 17.19
N GLY A 33 -28.89 7.21 16.94
CA GLY A 33 -28.16 8.31 17.57
C GLY A 33 -26.82 7.94 18.23
N ALA A 34 -26.52 6.66 18.41
CA ALA A 34 -25.17 6.25 18.83
C ALA A 34 -24.18 6.41 17.66
N PRO A 35 -22.95 6.91 17.90
CA PRO A 35 -21.93 6.99 16.87
C PRO A 35 -21.65 5.58 16.34
N ARG A 36 -21.55 5.47 15.00
CA ARG A 36 -21.24 4.21 14.34
C ARG A 36 -19.90 3.71 14.87
N GLN A 37 -19.90 2.51 15.45
CA GLN A 37 -18.67 1.87 15.90
C GLN A 37 -18.03 1.16 14.71
N PHE A 38 -16.72 1.33 14.57
CA PHE A 38 -15.94 0.64 13.55
C PHE A 38 -15.34 -0.64 14.18
N GLY A 39 -15.48 -1.78 13.51
CA GLY A 39 -14.74 -3.00 13.81
C GLY A 39 -13.29 -2.91 13.33
N SER A 40 -12.42 -3.73 13.90
CA SER A 40 -10.96 -3.63 13.70
C SER A 40 -10.48 -3.72 12.24
N THR A 41 -11.28 -4.28 11.33
CA THR A 41 -10.94 -4.41 9.90
C THR A 41 -11.50 -3.32 8.99
N GLU A 42 -12.35 -2.42 9.51
CA GLU A 42 -12.92 -1.31 8.72
C GLU A 42 -12.20 0.03 8.92
N HIS A 43 -11.13 0.05 9.74
CA HIS A 43 -10.22 1.18 9.85
C HIS A 43 -9.29 1.28 8.64
N LEU A 44 -8.73 2.47 8.42
CA LEU A 44 -7.66 2.65 7.45
C LEU A 44 -6.45 1.77 7.84
N SER A 45 -5.83 1.13 6.85
CA SER A 45 -4.57 0.40 7.08
C SER A 45 -3.45 1.38 7.45
N THR A 46 -2.42 0.88 8.14
CA THR A 46 -1.23 1.66 8.50
C THR A 46 -0.58 2.31 7.28
N GLU A 47 -0.48 1.58 6.17
CA GLU A 47 0.03 2.09 4.89
C GLU A 47 -0.84 3.23 4.33
N ALA A 48 -2.16 3.12 4.45
CA ALA A 48 -3.08 4.17 4.00
C ALA A 48 -2.97 5.42 4.87
N ILE A 49 -2.77 5.27 6.18
CA ILE A 49 -2.54 6.36 7.13
C ILE A 49 -1.23 7.09 6.78
N ALA A 50 -0.14 6.35 6.60
CA ALA A 50 1.15 6.91 6.19
C ALA A 50 1.03 7.67 4.86
N ALA A 51 0.51 7.03 3.81
CA ALA A 51 0.34 7.66 2.51
C ALA A 51 -0.61 8.87 2.53
N PHE A 52 -1.63 8.87 3.39
CA PHE A 52 -2.53 10.02 3.57
C PHE A 52 -1.80 11.21 4.20
N VAL A 53 -1.05 10.97 5.29
CA VAL A 53 -0.23 11.99 5.96
C VAL A 53 0.87 12.50 5.03
N ASP A 54 1.44 11.60 4.23
CA ASP A 54 2.51 11.93 3.30
C ASP A 54 2.02 12.67 2.04
N GLY A 55 0.71 12.63 1.76
CA GLY A 55 0.12 13.26 0.58
C GLY A 55 0.30 12.43 -0.70
N GLU A 56 0.62 11.15 -0.57
CA GLU A 56 0.96 10.24 -1.67
C GLU A 56 -0.26 9.49 -2.23
N LEU A 57 -1.41 9.59 -1.57
CA LEU A 57 -2.64 9.01 -2.07
C LEU A 57 -3.14 9.72 -3.33
N ARG A 58 -3.56 8.94 -4.33
CA ARG A 58 -4.33 9.47 -5.47
C ARG A 58 -5.63 10.12 -4.99
N MET A 59 -6.11 11.12 -5.75
CA MET A 59 -7.29 11.94 -5.38
C MET A 59 -8.51 11.11 -4.92
N SER A 60 -8.85 10.03 -5.64
CA SER A 60 -10.00 9.18 -5.26
C SER A 60 -9.81 8.45 -3.94
N ALA A 61 -8.59 7.98 -3.63
CA ALA A 61 -8.27 7.36 -2.35
C ALA A 61 -8.22 8.40 -1.22
N HIS A 62 -7.69 9.59 -1.51
CA HIS A 62 -7.66 10.70 -0.57
C HIS A 62 -9.06 11.11 -0.13
N LEU A 63 -10.01 11.28 -1.06
CA LEU A 63 -11.41 11.62 -0.73
C LEU A 63 -12.10 10.56 0.12
N ARG A 64 -11.86 9.26 -0.17
CA ARG A 64 -12.41 8.17 0.65
C ARG A 64 -11.82 8.15 2.06
N ALA A 65 -10.52 8.37 2.19
CA ALA A 65 -9.86 8.48 3.49
C ALA A 65 -10.39 9.70 4.25
N ALA A 66 -10.47 10.88 3.65
CA ALA A 66 -11.02 12.08 4.26
C ALA A 66 -12.47 11.89 4.75
N HIS A 67 -13.29 11.22 3.94
CA HIS A 67 -14.65 10.85 4.34
C HIS A 67 -14.63 9.90 5.56
N HIS A 68 -13.79 8.87 5.55
CA HIS A 68 -13.65 7.96 6.70
C HIS A 68 -13.25 8.71 7.99
N LEU A 69 -12.32 9.66 7.92
CA LEU A 69 -11.88 10.47 9.06
C LEU A 69 -13.00 11.33 9.66
N SER A 70 -13.97 11.77 8.86
CA SER A 70 -15.12 12.52 9.37
C SER A 70 -16.04 11.70 10.27
N MET A 71 -15.94 10.37 10.21
CA MET A 71 -16.79 9.44 10.97
C MET A 71 -16.02 8.60 11.99
N CYS A 72 -14.71 8.39 11.79
CA CYS A 72 -13.89 7.52 12.63
C CYS A 72 -12.83 8.32 13.42
N PRO A 73 -13.05 8.59 14.72
CA PRO A 73 -12.10 9.35 15.54
C PRO A 73 -10.80 8.56 15.81
N GLU A 74 -10.84 7.24 15.83
CA GLU A 74 -9.65 6.40 16.04
C GLU A 74 -8.62 6.58 14.92
N CYS A 75 -9.06 6.61 13.66
CA CYS A 75 -8.16 6.89 12.54
C CYS A 75 -7.63 8.33 12.54
N VAL A 76 -8.34 9.29 13.15
CA VAL A 76 -7.82 10.65 13.35
C VAL A 76 -6.66 10.64 14.34
N LEU A 77 -6.79 9.90 15.44
CA LEU A 77 -5.71 9.74 16.43
C LEU A 77 -4.46 9.10 15.82
N GLU A 78 -4.62 8.06 15.02
CA GLU A 78 -3.50 7.40 14.33
C GLU A 78 -2.81 8.35 13.32
N ILE A 79 -3.57 9.19 12.61
CA ILE A 79 -3.00 10.21 11.72
C ILE A 79 -2.17 11.24 12.51
N ASP A 80 -2.65 11.68 13.67
CA ASP A 80 -1.92 12.63 14.49
C ASP A 80 -0.64 12.00 15.07
N ALA A 81 -0.69 10.72 15.48
CA ALA A 81 0.50 9.97 15.87
C ALA A 81 1.54 9.89 14.73
N GLN A 82 1.09 9.58 13.51
CA GLN A 82 1.97 9.51 12.33
C GLN A 82 2.57 10.88 11.98
N ARG A 83 1.79 11.96 12.10
CA ARG A 83 2.28 13.35 11.93
C ARG A 83 3.33 13.71 12.98
N GLN A 84 3.10 13.33 14.23
CA GLN A 84 4.05 13.56 15.31
C GLN A 84 5.37 12.80 15.05
N ALA A 85 5.29 11.54 14.66
CA ALA A 85 6.47 10.75 14.27
C ALA A 85 7.25 11.41 13.13
N ARG A 86 6.54 11.87 12.08
CA ARG A 86 7.13 12.60 10.96
C ARG A 86 7.83 13.89 11.40
N SER A 87 7.23 14.68 12.29
CA SER A 87 7.87 15.88 12.85
C SER A 87 9.14 15.50 13.60
N ALA A 88 9.06 14.53 14.51
CA ALA A 88 10.19 14.08 15.31
C ALA A 88 11.37 13.62 14.43
N LEU A 89 11.11 12.92 13.32
CA LEU A 89 12.15 12.54 12.35
C LEU A 89 12.78 13.75 11.66
N ARG A 90 11.98 14.75 11.26
CA ARG A 90 12.49 15.98 10.65
C ARG A 90 13.31 16.81 11.65
N ASP A 91 12.91 16.80 12.90
CA ASP A 91 13.55 17.53 13.99
C ASP A 91 14.80 16.80 14.53
N SER A 92 15.00 15.53 14.18
CA SER A 92 16.14 14.71 14.63
C SER A 92 17.51 15.15 14.10
N GLY A 93 17.53 16.07 13.15
CA GLY A 93 18.75 16.71 12.63
C GLY A 93 19.11 16.30 11.21
N THR A 94 20.11 16.99 10.65
CA THR A 94 20.54 16.78 9.27
C THR A 94 21.38 15.51 9.12
N ILE A 95 20.98 14.62 8.23
CA ILE A 95 21.82 13.51 7.79
C ILE A 95 23.00 14.09 6.99
N ARG A 96 24.23 13.87 7.47
CA ARG A 96 25.44 14.33 6.78
C ARG A 96 25.82 13.34 5.67
N VAL A 97 25.89 13.84 4.43
CA VAL A 97 26.39 13.05 3.31
C VAL A 97 27.92 12.86 3.43
N PRO A 98 28.45 11.63 3.31
CA PRO A 98 29.89 11.40 3.29
C PRO A 98 30.58 12.12 2.12
N GLY A 99 31.72 12.75 2.36
CA GLY A 99 32.46 13.50 1.33
C GLY A 99 32.96 12.62 0.17
N SER A 100 33.24 11.34 0.44
CA SER A 100 33.57 10.34 -0.59
C SER A 100 32.42 10.14 -1.58
N LEU A 101 31.18 10.06 -1.09
CA LEU A 101 29.99 9.91 -1.92
C LEU A 101 29.75 11.16 -2.77
N LEU A 102 29.91 12.36 -2.20
CA LEU A 102 29.85 13.60 -3.00
C LEU A 102 30.94 13.63 -4.09
N GLY A 103 32.15 13.17 -3.77
CA GLY A 103 33.24 13.02 -4.75
C GLY A 103 32.86 12.10 -5.91
N LEU A 104 32.23 10.95 -5.63
CA LEU A 104 31.75 10.02 -6.67
C LEU A 104 30.57 10.59 -7.47
N LEU A 105 29.57 11.19 -6.80
CA LEU A 105 28.42 11.79 -7.47
C LEU A 105 28.84 12.95 -8.40
N SER A 106 29.88 13.71 -8.04
CA SER A 106 30.41 14.79 -8.88
C SER A 106 31.00 14.30 -10.21
N GLN A 107 31.32 13.00 -10.31
CA GLN A 107 31.90 12.39 -11.51
C GLN A 107 30.84 11.84 -12.48
N ILE A 108 29.56 11.74 -12.10
CA ILE A 108 28.48 11.23 -12.96
C ILE A 108 28.45 11.89 -14.35
N PRO A 109 28.57 13.23 -14.49
CA PRO A 109 28.57 13.88 -15.80
C PRO A 109 29.74 13.48 -16.71
N HIS A 110 30.79 12.89 -16.13
CA HIS A 110 32.03 12.52 -16.83
C HIS A 110 32.12 11.03 -17.16
N ILE A 111 31.12 10.24 -16.78
CA ILE A 111 31.04 8.83 -17.18
C ILE A 111 30.64 8.81 -18.67
N PRO A 112 31.50 8.30 -19.57
CA PRO A 112 31.15 8.18 -20.97
C PRO A 112 29.91 7.27 -21.10
N HIS A 113 28.86 7.74 -21.76
CA HIS A 113 27.67 6.93 -22.12
C HIS A 113 27.95 5.86 -23.19
N GLU A 114 29.21 5.49 -23.39
CA GLU A 114 29.70 4.54 -24.39
C GLU A 114 29.76 3.12 -23.81
N ALA A 115 28.63 2.59 -23.31
CA ALA A 115 28.54 1.17 -22.90
C ALA A 115 27.11 0.60 -22.88
N ALA A 116 26.11 1.26 -23.49
CA ALA A 116 24.75 0.71 -23.59
C ALA A 116 24.46 -0.02 -24.91
N SER A 117 25.49 -0.25 -25.74
CA SER A 117 25.38 -1.05 -26.96
C SER A 117 26.66 -1.86 -27.20
N SER A 118 27.06 -2.64 -26.20
CA SER A 118 27.87 -3.83 -26.41
C SER A 118 27.28 -4.95 -25.55
N SER A 119 26.86 -6.00 -26.24
CA SER A 119 26.36 -7.29 -25.75
C SER A 119 26.94 -7.71 -24.40
N ALA A 120 26.07 -8.10 -23.47
CA ALA A 120 26.43 -8.74 -22.22
C ALA A 120 27.45 -9.87 -22.41
N PRO A 121 28.57 -9.88 -21.68
CA PRO A 121 29.27 -11.10 -21.35
C PRO A 121 28.72 -11.63 -20.03
N ASP A 122 28.17 -12.84 -20.05
CA ASP A 122 27.93 -13.65 -18.85
C ASP A 122 29.25 -13.78 -18.06
N GLY A 123 29.33 -13.27 -16.84
CA GLY A 123 30.52 -13.41 -16.01
C GLY A 123 30.49 -12.63 -14.70
N ASP A 124 30.27 -13.37 -13.61
CA ASP A 124 30.60 -13.11 -12.20
C ASP A 124 30.43 -11.70 -11.63
N LEU A 125 29.40 -11.55 -10.77
CA LEU A 125 29.32 -10.49 -9.78
C LEU A 125 30.39 -10.70 -8.69
N PRO A 126 31.24 -9.71 -8.37
CA PRO A 126 32.11 -9.79 -7.21
C PRO A 126 31.29 -9.77 -5.92
N SER A 127 31.51 -10.78 -5.08
CA SER A 127 30.99 -10.88 -3.71
C SER A 127 31.61 -9.79 -2.84
N ALA A 128 30.94 -8.65 -2.71
CA ALA A 128 31.40 -7.54 -1.87
C ALA A 128 30.21 -6.75 -1.29
N PHE A 129 29.38 -7.43 -0.51
CA PHE A 129 28.66 -6.80 0.60
C PHE A 129 28.84 -7.70 1.82
N GLY A 130 29.72 -7.28 2.72
CA GLY A 130 30.07 -8.03 3.92
C GLY A 130 28.89 -8.22 4.85
N ASP A 131 28.76 -9.44 5.34
CA ASP A 131 27.99 -9.84 6.51
C ASP A 131 28.38 -9.01 7.75
N ASP A 132 27.56 -8.01 8.10
CA ASP A 132 27.43 -7.56 9.49
C ASP A 132 26.33 -8.40 10.17
N ALA A 133 26.65 -9.67 10.35
CA ALA A 133 25.89 -10.57 11.21
C ALA A 133 26.08 -10.14 12.68
N VAL A 134 25.22 -9.24 13.15
CA VAL A 134 25.02 -9.02 14.59
C VAL A 134 24.49 -10.33 15.19
N ARG A 135 25.37 -11.05 15.90
CA ARG A 135 24.99 -12.20 16.71
C ARG A 135 24.04 -11.77 17.84
N PRO A 136 22.87 -12.40 18.02
CA PRO A 136 22.21 -12.40 19.32
C PRO A 136 22.92 -13.40 20.25
N ASP A 137 23.49 -12.89 21.35
CA ASP A 137 24.02 -13.70 22.46
C ASP A 137 22.86 -14.29 23.26
N SER A 138 22.62 -15.58 23.02
CA SER A 138 21.75 -16.45 23.79
C SER A 138 22.38 -16.76 25.16
N ARG A 139 22.30 -15.82 26.10
CA ARG A 139 22.53 -16.13 27.53
C ARG A 139 21.21 -16.29 28.25
N ALA A 140 20.74 -17.53 28.20
CA ALA A 140 19.88 -18.12 29.21
C ALA A 140 20.33 -17.72 30.62
N ARG A 141 19.35 -17.34 31.48
CA ARG A 141 19.24 -17.68 32.91
C ARG A 141 18.41 -16.64 33.67
N ARG A 142 17.11 -16.90 33.82
CA ARG A 142 16.44 -16.70 35.12
C ARG A 142 15.46 -17.84 35.36
N LYS A 143 15.65 -18.46 36.52
CA LYS A 143 15.11 -19.74 36.98
C LYS A 143 13.65 -19.61 37.38
N ARG A 144 12.95 -20.73 37.16
CA ARG A 144 11.80 -21.26 37.91
C ARG A 144 11.66 -20.72 39.35
N ARG A 145 10.48 -20.21 39.68
CA ARG A 145 9.69 -20.64 40.83
C ARG A 145 8.22 -20.36 40.59
#